data_AF-A0A434ZWR9-F1
#
_entry.id   AF-A0A434ZWR9-F1
#
_cell.length_a   1.000
_cell.length_b   1.000
_cell.length_c   1.000
_cell.angle_alpha   90.00
_cell.angle_beta   90.00
_cell.angle_gamma   90.00
#
_symmetry.space_group_name_H-M   'P 1'
#
loop_
_entity.id
_entity.type
_entity.pdbx_description
1 polymer ?
#
loop_
_entity_poly.entity_id
_entity_poly.type
_entity_poly.pdbx_seq_one_letter_code
_entity_poly.pdbx_strand_id
1 'polypeptide(L)'
;MTVRIVRLKELVFRSGLGRSSIYEMVSTGDFPAPVQIGERAIGWIESEFETWLNAKTAQRDAIRASAAQTHAQQLRGANPQKTGAPKNLLISSKKKG
;
A
#
# COMPACT_ATOMS: atom_id res chain seq x y z
N MET A 1 15.52 21.74 21.24
CA MET A 1 14.55 20.91 20.47
C MET A 1 13.15 21.31 20.91
N THR A 2 12.35 21.91 20.04
CA THR A 2 10.98 22.35 20.34
C THR A 2 9.98 21.37 19.76
N VAL A 3 9.10 20.83 20.60
CA VAL A 3 8.00 19.95 20.17
C VAL A 3 6.87 20.83 19.66
N ARG A 4 6.41 20.58 18.42
CA ARG A 4 5.25 21.28 17.84
C ARG A 4 4.02 20.39 17.86
N ILE A 5 2.88 21.00 18.18
CA ILE A 5 1.59 20.34 18.24
C ILE A 5 0.71 20.79 17.08
N VAL A 6 0.13 19.81 16.39
CA VAL A 6 -0.76 20.01 15.24
C VAL A 6 -2.20 19.72 15.64
N ARG A 7 -3.14 20.57 15.22
CA ARG A 7 -4.57 20.37 15.50
C ARG A 7 -5.23 19.54 14.41
N LEU A 8 -6.39 18.96 14.71
CA LEU A 8 -7.15 18.11 13.77
C LEU A 8 -7.41 18.78 12.42
N LYS A 9 -7.74 20.08 12.39
CA LYS A 9 -8.00 20.82 11.14
C LYS A 9 -6.80 20.79 10.20
N GLU A 10 -5.61 20.95 10.74
CA GLU A 10 -4.36 20.93 9.99
C GLU A 10 -4.00 19.50 9.54
N LEU A 11 -4.23 18.50 10.40
CA LEU A 11 -4.04 17.09 9.99
C LEU A 11 -4.95 16.69 8.83
N VAL A 12 -6.22 17.10 8.87
CA VAL A 12 -7.18 16.88 7.76
C VAL A 12 -6.66 17.54 6.49
N PHE A 13 -6.16 18.77 6.58
CA PHE A 13 -5.60 19.49 5.44
C PHE A 13 -4.33 18.81 4.89
N ARG A 14 -3.39 18.42 5.75
CA ARG A 14 -2.10 17.81 5.36
C ARG A 14 -2.24 16.37 4.85
N SER A 15 -3.10 15.56 5.48
CA SER A 15 -3.27 14.14 5.12
C SER A 15 -4.31 13.92 4.01
N GLY A 16 -5.20 14.90 3.78
CA GLY A 16 -6.36 14.74 2.91
C GLY A 16 -7.42 13.78 3.45
N LEU A 17 -7.26 13.29 4.69
CA LEU A 17 -8.20 12.37 5.33
C LEU A 17 -9.34 13.12 6.02
N GLY A 18 -10.53 12.53 5.97
CA GLY A 18 -11.67 12.99 6.76
C GLY A 18 -11.45 12.79 8.26
N ARG A 19 -12.15 13.57 9.08
CA ARG A 19 -12.07 13.49 10.55
C ARG A 19 -12.43 12.09 11.07
N SER A 20 -13.46 11.47 10.53
CA SER A 20 -13.90 10.12 10.90
C SER A 20 -12.79 9.10 10.64
N SER A 21 -12.16 9.14 9.47
CA SER A 21 -11.06 8.24 9.12
C SER A 21 -9.86 8.43 10.05
N ILE A 22 -9.54 9.66 10.44
CA ILE A 22 -8.47 9.90 11.42
C ILE A 22 -8.81 9.23 12.76
N TYR A 23 -10.03 9.42 13.28
CA TYR A 23 -10.43 8.79 14.54
C TYR A 23 -10.53 7.27 14.46
N GLU A 24 -10.98 6.73 13.33
CA GLU A 24 -10.99 5.30 13.07
C GLU A 24 -9.56 4.74 13.08
N MET A 25 -8.62 5.35 12.36
CA MET A 25 -7.23 4.92 12.36
C MET A 25 -6.55 5.10 13.73
N VAL A 26 -6.94 6.11 14.51
CA VAL A 26 -6.48 6.23 15.92
C VAL A 26 -7.02 5.05 16.73
N SER A 27 -8.27 4.62 16.53
CA SER A 27 -8.85 3.49 17.23
C SER A 27 -8.23 2.14 16.84
N THR A 28 -7.80 1.99 15.59
CA THR A 28 -7.11 0.77 15.12
C THR A 28 -5.61 0.79 15.43
N GLY A 29 -5.07 1.92 15.90
CA GLY A 29 -3.63 2.10 16.15
C GLY A 29 -2.80 2.37 14.89
N ASP A 30 -3.46 2.61 13.75
CA ASP A 30 -2.82 2.93 12.46
C ASP A 30 -2.44 4.40 12.32
N PHE A 31 -2.82 5.26 13.26
CA PHE A 31 -2.53 6.69 13.27
C PHE A 31 -1.98 7.13 14.64
N PRO A 32 -1.10 8.16 14.69
CA PRO A 32 -0.58 8.68 15.95
C PRO A 32 -1.68 9.03 16.96
N ALA A 33 -1.46 8.73 18.23
CA ALA A 33 -2.42 9.03 19.28
C ALA A 33 -2.49 10.54 19.57
N PRO A 34 -3.69 11.09 19.84
CA PRO A 34 -3.80 12.47 20.28
C PRO A 34 -3.24 12.65 21.70
N VAL A 35 -2.60 13.79 21.92
CA VAL A 35 -2.14 14.28 23.22
C VAL A 35 -3.11 15.33 23.74
N GLN A 36 -3.46 15.24 25.02
CA GLN A 36 -4.29 16.23 25.68
C GLN A 36 -3.45 17.46 26.03
N ILE A 37 -3.80 18.60 25.44
CA ILE A 37 -3.11 19.90 25.65
C ILE A 37 -3.79 20.68 26.79
N GLY A 38 -5.10 20.46 26.97
CA GLY A 38 -5.89 21.08 28.02
C GLY A 38 -7.24 20.39 28.18
N GLU A 39 -8.12 20.93 29.01
CA GLU A 39 -9.38 20.30 29.42
C GLU A 39 -10.26 19.86 28.24
N ARG A 40 -10.37 20.70 27.21
CA ARG A 40 -11.16 20.43 25.99
C ARG A 40 -10.31 20.38 24.71
N ALA A 41 -8.99 20.46 24.86
CA ALA A 41 -8.08 20.65 23.75
C ALA A 41 -7.17 19.43 23.57
N ILE A 42 -7.25 18.81 22.39
CA ILE A 42 -6.33 17.77 21.95
C ILE A 42 -5.54 18.22 20.73
N GLY A 43 -4.40 17.58 20.50
CA GLY A 43 -3.58 17.74 19.30
C GLY A 43 -2.64 16.54 19.13
N TRP A 44 -1.80 16.59 18.11
CA TRP A 44 -0.87 15.53 17.78
C TRP A 44 0.55 16.08 17.71
N ILE A 45 1.54 15.26 18.01
CA ILE A 45 2.93 15.62 17.85
C ILE A 45 3.26 15.67 16.35
N GLU A 46 3.82 16.79 15.88
CA GLU A 46 4.13 16.97 14.46
C GLU A 46 5.07 15.89 13.92
N SER A 47 6.12 15.56 14.68
CA SER A 47 7.10 14.55 14.26
C SER A 47 6.51 13.14 14.15
N GLU A 48 5.52 12.80 14.98
CA GLU A 48 4.85 11.49 14.89
C GLU A 48 3.97 11.42 13.64
N PHE A 49 3.25 12.50 13.34
CA PHE A 49 2.46 12.60 12.12
C PHE A 49 3.33 12.53 10.86
N GLU A 50 4.46 13.24 10.84
CA GLU A 50 5.40 13.18 9.71
C GLU A 50 6.03 11.80 9.55
N THR A 51 6.39 11.16 10.66
CA THR A 51 6.90 9.78 10.64
C THR A 51 5.88 8.81 10.05
N TRP A 52 4.62 8.95 10.45
CA TRP A 52 3.52 8.16 9.90
C TRP A 52 3.34 8.37 8.38
N LEU A 53 3.37 9.62 7.91
CA LEU A 53 3.22 9.94 6.49
C LEU A 53 4.38 9.39 5.65
N ASN A 54 5.61 9.50 6.19
CA ASN A 54 6.81 8.93 5.58
C ASN A 54 6.72 7.40 5.50
N ALA A 55 6.22 6.74 6.54
CA ALA A 55 6.00 5.29 6.54
C ALA A 55 5.01 4.85 5.46
N LYS A 56 3.90 5.58 5.27
CA LYS A 56 2.93 5.29 4.17
C LYS A 56 3.57 5.45 2.79
N THR A 57 4.43 6.44 2.62
CA THR A 57 5.15 6.67 1.37
C THR A 57 6.15 5.54 1.10
N ALA A 58 6.95 5.19 2.09
CA ALA A 58 7.91 4.08 2.01
C ALA A 58 7.21 2.75 1.71
N GLN A 59 6.07 2.47 2.36
CA GLN A 59 5.27 1.28 2.10
C GLN A 59 4.78 1.22 0.64
N ARG A 60 4.27 2.35 0.12
CA ARG A 60 3.85 2.46 -1.29
C ARG A 60 5.01 2.18 -2.24
N ASP A 61 6.19 2.75 -1.98
CA ASP A 61 7.37 2.58 -2.82
C ASP A 61 7.91 1.14 -2.76
N ALA A 62 7.91 0.51 -1.58
CA ALA A 62 8.28 -0.88 -1.40
C ALA A 62 7.35 -1.83 -2.19
N ILE A 63 6.04 -1.61 -2.15
CA ILE A 63 5.05 -2.40 -2.92
C ILE A 63 5.29 -2.24 -4.43
N ARG A 64 5.60 -1.03 -4.90
CA ARG A 64 5.89 -0.79 -6.32
C ARG A 64 7.20 -1.46 -6.75
N ALA A 65 8.22 -1.42 -5.91
CA ALA A 65 9.50 -2.06 -6.17
C ALA A 65 9.36 -3.59 -6.24
N SER A 66 8.63 -4.22 -5.31
CA SER A 66 8.41 -5.67 -5.32
C SER A 66 7.59 -6.13 -6.53
N ALA A 67 6.57 -5.36 -6.94
CA ALA A 67 5.80 -5.66 -8.15
C ALA A 67 6.68 -5.66 -9.43
N ALA A 68 7.62 -4.71 -9.54
CA ALA A 68 8.56 -4.66 -10.65
C ALA A 68 9.55 -5.83 -10.67
N GLN A 69 10.00 -6.28 -9.48
CA GLN A 69 10.92 -7.40 -9.33
C GLN A 69 10.29 -8.74 -9.70
N THR A 70 9.02 -8.97 -9.31
CA THR A 70 8.26 -10.19 -9.63
C THR A 70 8.18 -10.41 -11.15
N HIS A 71 7.92 -9.36 -11.92
CA HIS A 71 7.87 -9.45 -13.38
C HIS A 71 9.24 -9.80 -14.00
N ALA A 72 10.32 -9.20 -13.50
CA ALA A 72 11.69 -9.46 -13.97
C ALA A 72 12.21 -10.88 -13.61
N GLN A 73 11.72 -11.47 -12.52
CA GLN A 73 12.08 -12.84 -12.13
C GLN A 73 11.34 -13.89 -12.97
N GLN A 74 10.09 -13.61 -13.36
CA GLN A 74 9.30 -14.50 -14.22
C GLN A 74 9.88 -14.63 -15.64
N LEU A 75 10.48 -13.56 -16.18
CA LEU A 75 11.13 -13.58 -17.50
C LEU A 75 12.47 -14.35 -17.51
N ARG A 76 13.14 -14.48 -16.36
CA ARG A 76 14.39 -15.28 -16.23
C ARG A 76 14.15 -16.79 -16.13
N GLY A 77 12.90 -17.23 -15.94
CA GLY A 77 12.51 -18.64 -15.88
C GLY A 77 12.18 -19.31 -17.22
N ALA A 78 12.30 -18.58 -18.35
CA ALA A 78 12.10 -19.17 -19.68
C ALA A 78 13.28 -20.09 -20.06
N ASN A 79 13.19 -21.35 -19.63
CA ASN A 79 14.08 -22.44 -20.03
C ASN A 79 14.00 -22.68 -21.56
N PRO A 80 15.10 -22.65 -22.34
CA PRO A 80 15.08 -22.89 -23.78
C PRO A 80 14.91 -24.37 -24.20
N GLN A 81 14.70 -25.31 -23.28
CA GLN A 81 14.72 -26.76 -23.59
C GLN A 81 13.36 -27.47 -23.41
N LYS A 82 12.31 -26.98 -24.08
CA LYS A 82 11.16 -27.83 -24.44
C LYS A 82 10.87 -27.72 -25.93
N THR A 83 11.75 -28.31 -26.73
CA THR A 83 11.43 -28.70 -28.10
C THR A 83 10.46 -29.88 -28.04
N GLY A 84 9.17 -29.60 -28.17
CA GLY A 84 8.13 -30.61 -28.37
C GLY A 84 7.23 -30.13 -29.51
N ALA A 85 7.57 -30.51 -30.74
CA ALA A 85 6.85 -30.15 -31.94
C ALA A 85 5.34 -30.45 -31.81
N PRO A 86 4.43 -29.52 -32.20
CA PRO A 86 3.03 -29.86 -32.31
C PRO A 86 2.83 -30.79 -33.51
N LYS A 87 2.58 -32.08 -33.24
CA LYS A 87 2.06 -33.01 -34.26
C LYS A 87 0.61 -32.61 -34.57
N ASN A 88 0.45 -31.71 -35.52
CA ASN A 88 -0.82 -31.59 -36.21
C ASN A 88 -0.86 -32.69 -37.27
N LEU A 89 -1.68 -33.72 -37.05
CA LEU A 89 -2.02 -34.70 -38.09
C LEU A 89 -3.55 -34.89 -38.12
N LEU A 90 -4.14 -34.12 -39.02
CA LEU A 90 -5.11 -34.54 -40.03
C LEU A 90 -6.33 -35.41 -39.62
N ILE A 91 -7.51 -34.77 -39.74
CA ILE A 91 -8.77 -35.22 -40.38
C ILE A 91 -9.29 -36.66 -40.19
N SER A 92 -10.45 -36.77 -39.54
CA SER A 92 -11.67 -37.45 -40.05
C SER A 92 -12.73 -37.51 -38.93
N SER A 93 -13.91 -36.91 -39.08
CA SER A 93 -15.10 -37.45 -39.78
C SER A 93 -16.00 -38.33 -38.90
N LYS A 94 -17.30 -37.97 -38.92
CA LYS A 94 -18.50 -38.83 -38.84
C LYS A 94 -19.09 -39.30 -37.48
N LYS A 95 -20.35 -38.84 -37.30
CA LYS A 95 -21.60 -39.64 -37.21
C LYS A 95 -22.10 -40.13 -35.83
N LYS A 96 -23.15 -39.43 -35.37
CA LYS A 96 -24.51 -39.91 -35.04
C LYS A 96 -24.64 -41.27 -34.32
N GLY A 97 -25.17 -41.22 -33.09
CA GLY A 97 -25.87 -42.29 -32.40
C GLY A 97 -26.90 -41.65 -31.48
#